data_AF-A0AAV0UYM2-F1
#
_entry.id   AF-A0AAV0UYM2-F1
#
_cell.length_a   1.000
_cell.length_b   1.000
_cell.length_c   1.000
_cell.angle_alpha   90.00
_cell.angle_beta   90.00
_cell.angle_gamma   90.00
#
_symmetry.space_group_name_H-M   'P 1'
#
loop_
_entity.id
_entity.type
_entity.pdbx_description
1 polymer ?
#
loop_
_entity_poly.entity_id
_entity_poly.type
_entity_poly.pdbx_seq_one_letter_code
_entity_poly.pdbx_strand_id
1 'polypeptide(L)'
;MLCSLSGQVPIEPVVSLKSGHVFEKRLLLKYLAQNQQRCPVTSEALDAERDLLALQTIKSSSSSVNINATFTPEAGSIPQLLSTFQNEWDAVMLETFTLKQHLEQTRQELSHALYQYDAACRVIARLNAENATLKERVTQLAAGGQEDVDMGDTFGTLGPEILATVEAKQKELAKRRKDFKKKDGPQRAALLSGLQDWKMVSSHTLHDSDKPGVTCVAIDAKHPTIVATGGVDKQVKIFDTDKQQLVGTLTGHNKKLSHVEFHPTVDMVLTTSFDKTVEALDLTGRRIWSANKYKKAANEARCARFHPDGGIFGTAAKSKLVQMWAVNSLSNVVTFEGHEAPVLALAFSENGYHLASGSEDGVLKLWDLRKATSFYELDLNKEEPTLKLGAINAISFDASGSYLAVASARSVQVLAEASKNRWEVVKSLSDHKAAVTGIQFAQNSSFLASTSMDRSLKIYR
;
A
#
# COMPACT_ATOMS: atom_id res chain seq x y z
N MET A 1 30.00 -41.98 9.07
CA MET A 1 31.19 -41.16 8.74
C MET A 1 31.54 -41.42 7.29
N LEU A 2 31.49 -40.41 6.42
CA LEU A 2 31.92 -40.54 5.03
C LEU A 2 33.22 -39.76 4.83
N CYS A 3 34.09 -40.27 3.96
CA CYS A 3 35.31 -39.59 3.55
C CYS A 3 34.95 -38.38 2.70
N SER A 4 35.46 -37.21 3.06
CA SER A 4 35.14 -35.95 2.36
C SER A 4 35.74 -35.87 0.95
N LEU A 5 36.65 -36.78 0.59
CA LEU A 5 37.28 -36.84 -0.73
C LEU A 5 36.63 -37.87 -1.67
N SER A 6 36.26 -39.04 -1.17
CA SER A 6 35.68 -40.12 -1.99
C SER A 6 34.18 -40.31 -1.80
N GLY A 7 33.56 -39.72 -0.79
CA GLY A 7 32.16 -39.94 -0.43
C GLY A 7 31.85 -41.34 0.11
N GLN A 8 32.85 -42.21 0.25
CA GLN A 8 32.70 -43.59 0.74
C GLN A 8 32.96 -43.69 2.24
N VAL A 9 32.56 -44.79 2.87
CA VAL A 9 32.89 -45.10 4.26
C VAL A 9 34.40 -45.37 4.36
N PRO A 10 35.17 -44.59 5.15
CA PRO A 10 36.61 -44.79 5.30
C PRO A 10 36.93 -46.08 6.07
N ILE A 11 37.99 -46.77 5.64
CA ILE A 11 38.55 -47.95 6.30
C ILE A 11 39.53 -47.49 7.40
N GLU A 12 40.38 -46.52 7.09
CA GLU A 12 41.27 -45.85 8.05
C GLU A 12 40.89 -44.37 8.19
N PRO A 13 39.89 -44.04 9.03
CA PRO A 13 39.44 -42.66 9.20
C PRO A 13 40.49 -41.82 9.93
N VAL A 14 40.91 -40.74 9.29
CA VAL A 14 41.73 -39.68 9.89
C VAL A 14 40.97 -38.36 9.85
N VAL A 15 41.05 -37.61 10.95
CA VAL A 15 40.49 -36.26 11.04
C VAL A 15 41.62 -35.25 10.96
N SER A 16 41.43 -34.24 10.12
CA SER A 16 42.30 -33.06 10.12
C SER A 16 41.94 -32.17 11.32
N LEU A 17 42.90 -31.90 12.20
CA LEU A 17 42.69 -31.05 13.38
C LEU A 17 42.35 -29.60 13.02
N LYS A 18 42.82 -29.13 11.85
CA LYS A 18 42.58 -27.76 11.36
C LYS A 18 41.19 -27.59 10.76
N SER A 19 40.77 -28.54 9.91
CA SER A 19 39.52 -28.42 9.16
C SER A 19 38.34 -29.18 9.78
N GLY A 20 38.59 -30.10 10.71
CA GLY A 20 37.56 -30.96 11.30
C GLY A 20 36.97 -32.00 10.35
N HIS A 21 37.43 -32.07 9.10
CA HIS A 21 36.93 -33.03 8.11
C HIS A 21 37.53 -34.43 8.31
N VAL A 22 36.68 -35.44 8.05
CA VAL A 22 37.05 -36.86 8.05
C VAL A 22 37.52 -37.27 6.65
N PHE A 23 38.66 -37.93 6.59
CA PHE A 23 39.27 -38.45 5.38
C PHE A 23 39.68 -39.91 5.54
N GLU A 24 39.82 -40.60 4.41
CA GLU A 24 40.53 -41.87 4.32
C GLU A 24 42.05 -41.60 4.28
N LYS A 25 42.81 -42.19 5.22
CA LYS A 25 44.25 -41.93 5.36
C LYS A 25 45.03 -42.10 4.07
N ARG A 26 44.81 -43.21 3.35
CA ARG A 26 45.50 -43.52 2.09
C ARG A 26 45.28 -42.45 1.01
N LEU A 27 44.03 -42.01 0.86
CA LEU A 27 43.68 -41.03 -0.17
C LEU A 27 44.21 -39.64 0.19
N LEU A 28 44.15 -39.27 1.47
CA LEU A 28 44.67 -38.00 1.94
C LEU A 28 46.19 -37.91 1.78
N LEU A 29 46.94 -38.95 2.16
CA LEU A 29 48.40 -38.97 1.99
C LEU A 29 48.81 -38.89 0.52
N LYS A 30 48.09 -39.59 -0.37
CA LYS A 30 48.32 -39.48 -1.82
C LYS A 30 48.07 -38.06 -2.33
N TYR A 31 47.02 -37.41 -1.86
CA TYR A 31 46.71 -36.02 -2.20
C TYR A 31 47.78 -35.04 -1.68
N LEU A 32 48.20 -35.16 -0.43
CA LEU A 32 49.22 -34.30 0.19
C LEU A 32 50.57 -34.40 -0.51
N ALA A 33 50.94 -35.59 -0.99
CA ALA A 33 52.17 -35.81 -1.75
C ALA A 33 52.16 -35.11 -3.12
N GLN A 34 50.99 -34.96 -3.74
CA GLN A 34 50.85 -34.34 -5.07
C GLN A 34 50.60 -32.83 -5.00
N ASN A 35 49.91 -32.35 -3.96
CA ASN A 35 49.40 -30.98 -3.88
C ASN A 35 50.06 -30.14 -2.77
N GLN A 36 51.38 -30.31 -2.59
CA GLN A 36 52.21 -29.46 -1.72
C GLN A 36 51.68 -29.36 -0.28
N GLN A 37 51.25 -30.48 0.32
CA GLN A 37 50.77 -30.52 1.71
C GLN A 37 49.61 -29.54 2.01
N ARG A 38 48.69 -29.35 1.06
CA ARG A 38 47.46 -28.57 1.29
C ARG A 38 46.26 -29.46 1.53
N CYS A 39 45.34 -29.00 2.38
CA CYS A 39 44.06 -29.63 2.64
C CYS A 39 43.19 -29.64 1.36
N PRO A 40 42.54 -30.77 0.99
CA PRO A 40 41.74 -30.87 -0.23
C PRO A 40 40.47 -30.02 -0.23
N VAL A 41 39.95 -29.63 0.93
CA VAL A 41 38.68 -28.87 1.04
C VAL A 41 38.95 -27.38 1.31
N THR A 42 39.81 -27.08 2.29
CA THR A 42 40.08 -25.69 2.72
C THR A 42 41.29 -25.04 2.06
N SER A 43 42.12 -25.81 1.33
CA SER A 43 43.38 -25.35 0.71
C SER A 43 44.45 -24.81 1.67
N GLU A 44 44.26 -24.98 2.98
CA GLU A 44 45.20 -24.61 4.05
C GLU A 44 46.37 -25.59 4.14
N ALA A 45 47.51 -25.15 4.67
CA ALA A 45 48.68 -26.01 4.88
C ALA A 45 48.38 -27.08 5.97
N LEU A 46 48.60 -28.34 5.63
CA LEU A 46 48.29 -29.51 6.45
C LEU A 46 49.49 -30.46 6.51
N ASP A 47 50.09 -30.58 7.69
CA ASP A 47 51.22 -31.48 7.92
C ASP A 47 50.73 -32.87 8.32
N ALA A 48 51.12 -33.90 7.58
CA ALA A 48 50.62 -35.26 7.76
C ALA A 48 50.95 -35.87 9.14
N GLU A 49 52.02 -35.44 9.79
CA GLU A 49 52.48 -36.00 11.07
C GLU A 49 51.91 -35.26 12.29
N ARG A 50 51.63 -33.96 12.17
CA ARG A 50 51.20 -33.11 13.30
C ARG A 50 49.70 -32.87 13.33
N ASP A 51 49.08 -32.78 12.17
CA ASP A 51 47.71 -32.28 12.04
C ASP A 51 46.66 -33.39 11.79
N LEU A 52 47.09 -34.65 11.72
CA LEU A 52 46.20 -35.80 11.48
C LEU A 52 45.99 -36.61 12.76
N LEU A 53 44.73 -36.74 13.15
CA LEU A 53 44.31 -37.59 14.26
C LEU A 53 43.61 -38.85 13.72
N ALA A 54 44.18 -40.02 13.99
CA ALA A 54 43.52 -41.29 13.67
C ALA A 54 42.35 -41.53 14.64
N LEU A 55 41.15 -41.76 14.10
CA LEU A 55 40.00 -42.12 14.93
C LEU A 55 40.04 -43.62 15.23
N GLN A 56 39.98 -43.99 16.51
CA GLN A 56 39.81 -45.39 16.91
C GLN A 56 38.39 -45.83 16.58
N THR A 57 38.23 -46.61 15.51
CA THR A 57 36.97 -47.31 15.25
C THR A 57 36.88 -48.50 16.21
N ILE A 58 35.89 -48.49 17.10
CA ILE A 58 35.50 -49.71 17.81
C ILE A 58 35.09 -50.71 16.72
N LYS A 59 35.80 -51.84 16.62
CA LYS A 59 35.45 -52.93 15.70
C LYS A 59 34.12 -53.54 16.15
N SER A 60 33.00 -52.88 15.84
CA SER A 60 31.68 -53.47 15.94
C SER A 60 31.59 -54.56 14.88
N SER A 61 31.51 -55.78 15.36
CA SER A 61 31.53 -57.08 14.67
C SER A 61 30.37 -57.33 13.67
N SER A 62 29.84 -56.30 13.02
CA SER A 62 28.70 -56.47 12.10
C SER A 62 28.64 -55.49 10.92
N SER A 63 29.68 -54.70 10.65
CA SER A 63 29.69 -53.85 9.43
C SER A 63 31.07 -53.42 8.93
N SER A 64 32.16 -53.99 9.47
CA SER A 64 33.43 -54.03 8.76
C SER A 64 33.38 -55.21 7.79
N VAL A 65 33.35 -54.93 6.48
CA VAL A 65 33.74 -55.93 5.49
C VAL A 65 35.14 -56.38 5.89
N ASN A 66 35.23 -57.57 6.51
CA ASN A 66 36.49 -58.24 6.74
C ASN A 66 37.10 -58.45 5.36
N ILE A 67 38.25 -57.82 5.08
CA ILE A 67 39.05 -58.13 3.88
C ILE A 67 39.64 -59.55 3.99
N ASN A 68 39.52 -60.18 5.17
CA ASN A 68 39.73 -61.62 5.39
C ASN A 68 38.41 -62.41 5.52
N ALA A 69 37.30 -61.91 4.98
CA ALA A 69 36.20 -62.79 4.62
C ALA A 69 36.75 -63.64 3.48
N THR A 70 37.05 -64.90 3.80
CA THR A 70 37.34 -65.95 2.83
C THR A 70 36.41 -65.76 1.65
N PHE A 71 36.97 -65.46 0.47
CA PHE A 71 36.24 -65.52 -0.79
C PHE A 71 35.34 -66.76 -0.72
N THR A 72 34.04 -66.62 -0.97
CA THR A 72 33.24 -67.81 -1.23
C THR A 72 33.97 -68.59 -2.33
N PRO A 73 34.05 -69.92 -2.28
CA PRO A 73 34.87 -70.70 -3.21
C PRO A 73 34.52 -70.43 -4.70
N GLU A 74 33.34 -69.87 -4.97
CA GLU A 74 32.88 -69.40 -6.28
C GLU A 74 33.34 -67.97 -6.64
N ALA A 75 33.62 -67.11 -5.65
CA ALA A 75 34.15 -65.75 -5.81
C ALA A 75 35.68 -65.68 -5.98
N GLY A 76 36.38 -66.81 -5.90
CA GLY A 76 37.83 -66.90 -6.11
C GLY A 76 38.25 -67.36 -7.51
N SER A 77 37.31 -67.67 -8.40
CA SER A 77 37.65 -68.09 -9.76
C SER A 77 38.12 -66.89 -10.60
N ILE A 78 39.20 -67.06 -11.36
CA ILE A 78 39.75 -66.00 -12.24
C ILE A 78 38.67 -65.40 -13.17
N PRO A 79 37.76 -66.19 -13.78
CA PRO A 79 36.70 -65.64 -14.62
C PRO A 79 35.72 -64.75 -13.86
N GLN A 80 35.38 -65.11 -12.62
CA GLN A 80 34.43 -64.34 -11.80
C GLN A 80 35.07 -63.05 -11.25
N LEU A 81 36.35 -63.08 -10.90
CA LEU A 81 37.08 -61.86 -10.53
C LEU A 81 37.21 -60.90 -11.72
N LEU A 82 37.45 -61.44 -12.92
CA LEU A 82 37.51 -60.62 -14.13
C LEU A 82 36.14 -59.99 -14.43
N SER A 83 35.05 -60.73 -14.28
CA SER A 83 33.70 -60.22 -14.53
C SER A 83 33.29 -59.15 -13.51
N THR A 84 33.63 -59.31 -12.23
CA THR A 84 33.36 -58.27 -11.21
C THR A 84 34.21 -57.03 -11.44
N PHE A 85 35.50 -57.18 -11.76
CA PHE A 85 36.33 -56.03 -12.13
C PHE A 85 35.79 -55.31 -13.36
N GLN A 86 35.37 -56.05 -14.40
CA GLN A 86 34.79 -55.44 -15.59
C GLN A 86 33.53 -54.64 -15.25
N ASN A 87 32.62 -55.20 -14.44
CA ASN A 87 31.39 -54.51 -14.05
C ASN A 87 31.66 -53.22 -13.25
N GLU A 88 32.59 -53.26 -12.29
CA GLU A 88 32.98 -52.06 -11.52
C GLU A 88 33.65 -51.00 -12.41
N TRP A 89 34.51 -51.43 -13.33
CA TRP A 89 35.13 -50.53 -14.30
C TRP A 89 34.10 -49.90 -15.25
N ASP A 90 33.17 -50.69 -15.76
CA ASP A 90 32.11 -50.20 -16.65
C ASP A 90 31.22 -49.18 -15.91
N ALA A 91 30.86 -49.44 -14.65
CA ALA A 91 30.11 -48.50 -13.82
C ALA A 91 30.89 -47.18 -13.59
N VAL A 92 32.17 -47.25 -13.19
CA VAL A 92 33.01 -46.07 -12.98
C VAL A 92 33.19 -45.27 -14.27
N MET A 93 33.35 -45.94 -15.41
CA MET A 93 33.52 -45.30 -16.71
C MET A 93 32.24 -44.59 -17.17
N LEU A 94 31.07 -45.22 -16.98
CA LEU A 94 29.77 -44.61 -17.30
C LEU A 94 29.46 -43.40 -16.41
N GLU A 95 29.69 -43.51 -15.10
CA GLU A 95 29.54 -42.38 -14.16
C GLU A 95 30.53 -41.25 -14.49
N THR A 96 31.79 -41.57 -14.78
CA THR A 96 32.78 -40.54 -15.16
C THR A 96 32.40 -39.85 -16.46
N PHE A 97 31.83 -40.59 -17.42
CA PHE A 97 31.38 -40.04 -18.69
C PHE A 97 30.19 -39.09 -18.51
N THR A 98 29.16 -39.51 -17.78
CA THR A 98 27.98 -38.66 -17.49
C THR A 98 28.37 -37.42 -16.69
N LEU A 99 29.26 -37.55 -15.72
CA LEU A 99 29.75 -36.43 -14.91
C LEU A 99 30.55 -35.42 -15.76
N LYS A 100 31.38 -35.90 -16.70
CA LYS A 100 32.05 -35.04 -17.70
C LYS A 100 31.05 -34.35 -18.64
N GLN A 101 30.01 -35.05 -19.06
CA GLN A 101 28.96 -34.48 -19.90
C GLN A 101 28.21 -33.36 -19.17
N HIS A 102 27.83 -33.57 -17.90
CA HIS A 102 27.22 -32.54 -17.06
C HIS A 102 28.14 -31.35 -16.81
N LEU A 103 29.44 -31.58 -16.59
CA LEU A 103 30.43 -30.52 -16.46
C LEU A 103 30.49 -29.66 -17.73
N GLU A 104 30.54 -30.28 -18.90
CA GLU A 104 30.62 -29.53 -20.16
C GLU A 104 29.31 -28.79 -20.46
N GLN A 105 28.16 -29.40 -20.18
CA GLN A 105 26.86 -28.75 -20.31
C GLN A 105 26.74 -27.52 -19.39
N THR A 106 27.06 -27.66 -18.11
CA THR A 106 27.02 -26.55 -17.16
C THR A 106 28.02 -25.45 -17.51
N ARG A 107 29.18 -25.82 -18.06
CA ARG A 107 30.15 -24.84 -18.58
C ARG A 107 29.59 -24.06 -19.77
N GLN A 108 28.87 -24.73 -20.68
CA GLN A 108 28.22 -24.07 -21.81
C GLN A 108 27.11 -23.13 -21.34
N GLU A 109 26.26 -23.57 -20.42
CA GLU A 109 25.21 -22.74 -19.81
C GLU A 109 25.80 -21.52 -19.10
N LEU A 110 26.88 -21.70 -18.34
CA LEU A 110 27.60 -20.59 -17.69
C LEU A 110 28.16 -19.61 -18.71
N SER A 111 28.75 -20.11 -19.81
CA SER A 111 29.27 -19.23 -20.87
C SER A 111 28.16 -18.39 -21.50
N HIS A 112 26.99 -19.00 -21.76
CA HIS A 112 25.84 -18.32 -22.30
C HIS A 112 25.27 -17.28 -21.32
N ALA A 113 25.18 -17.62 -20.02
CA ALA A 113 24.75 -16.69 -18.98
C ALA A 113 25.70 -15.48 -18.86
N LEU A 114 27.02 -15.69 -18.97
CA LEU A 114 27.99 -14.60 -18.99
C LEU A 114 27.82 -13.68 -20.21
N TYR A 115 27.59 -14.24 -21.41
CA TYR A 115 27.31 -13.43 -22.59
C TYR A 115 26.00 -12.62 -22.46
N GLN A 116 24.94 -13.23 -21.92
CA GLN A 116 23.69 -12.53 -21.65
C GLN A 116 23.87 -11.41 -20.60
N TYR A 117 24.69 -11.66 -19.57
CA TYR A 117 25.01 -10.66 -18.56
C TYR A 117 25.77 -9.47 -19.15
N ASP A 118 26.76 -9.69 -20.03
CA ASP A 118 27.45 -8.59 -20.74
C ASP A 118 26.46 -7.82 -21.64
N ALA A 119 25.59 -8.52 -22.36
CA ALA A 119 24.56 -7.88 -23.18
C ALA A 119 23.59 -7.03 -22.33
N ALA A 120 23.15 -7.53 -21.18
CA ALA A 120 22.30 -6.79 -20.24
C ALA A 120 23.02 -5.55 -19.68
N CYS A 121 24.30 -5.67 -19.33
CA CYS A 121 25.12 -4.52 -18.91
C CYS A 121 25.18 -3.43 -19.99
N ARG A 122 25.30 -3.81 -21.27
CA ARG A 122 25.26 -2.85 -22.39
C ARG A 122 23.90 -2.18 -22.53
N VAL A 123 22.79 -2.89 -22.30
CA VAL A 123 21.45 -2.31 -22.29
C VAL A 123 21.32 -1.28 -21.17
N ILE A 124 21.79 -1.59 -19.96
CA ILE A 124 21.78 -0.66 -18.82
C ILE A 124 22.62 0.59 -19.16
N ALA A 125 23.80 0.42 -19.76
CA ALA A 125 24.63 1.55 -20.17
C ALA A 125 23.92 2.44 -21.20
N ARG A 126 23.24 1.84 -22.19
CA ARG A 126 22.43 2.59 -23.18
C ARG A 126 21.27 3.34 -22.51
N LEU A 127 20.51 2.67 -21.65
CA LEU A 127 19.39 3.28 -20.92
C LEU A 127 19.85 4.42 -20.01
N ASN A 128 21.02 4.30 -19.38
CA ASN A 128 21.59 5.37 -18.57
C ASN A 128 21.97 6.58 -19.42
N ALA A 129 22.55 6.36 -20.61
CA ALA A 129 22.83 7.44 -21.55
C ALA A 129 21.55 8.10 -22.07
N GLU A 130 20.54 7.31 -22.47
CA GLU A 130 19.22 7.82 -22.88
C GLU A 130 18.55 8.62 -21.75
N ASN A 131 18.53 8.08 -20.53
CA ASN A 131 18.01 8.79 -19.35
C ASN A 131 18.76 10.10 -19.07
N ALA A 132 20.08 10.15 -19.27
CA ALA A 132 20.85 11.39 -19.12
C ALA A 132 20.41 12.42 -20.18
N THR A 133 20.30 12.01 -21.45
CA THR A 133 19.83 12.91 -22.52
C THR A 133 18.39 13.37 -22.32
N LEU A 134 17.50 12.51 -21.82
CA LEU A 134 16.11 12.85 -21.51
C LEU A 134 16.05 13.83 -20.34
N LYS A 135 16.84 13.63 -19.28
CA LYS A 135 16.94 14.59 -18.18
C LYS A 135 17.45 15.94 -18.66
N GLU A 136 18.44 15.99 -19.55
CA GLU A 136 18.92 17.23 -20.15
C GLU A 136 17.86 17.90 -21.03
N ARG A 137 17.08 17.13 -21.80
CA ARG A 137 15.95 17.67 -22.57
C ARG A 137 14.86 18.21 -21.67
N VAL A 138 14.51 17.50 -20.59
CA VAL A 138 13.54 17.95 -19.59
C VAL A 138 14.02 19.22 -18.90
N THR A 139 15.31 19.35 -18.55
CA THR A 139 15.82 20.61 -17.97
C THR A 139 15.84 21.75 -18.99
N GLN A 140 16.11 21.47 -20.26
CA GLN A 140 16.03 22.46 -21.35
C GLN A 140 14.59 22.89 -21.64
N LEU A 141 13.62 21.97 -21.64
CA LEU A 141 12.19 22.25 -21.77
C LEU A 141 11.66 23.00 -20.55
N ALA A 142 12.05 22.60 -19.34
CA ALA A 142 11.75 23.31 -18.10
C ALA A 142 12.34 24.73 -18.08
N ALA A 143 13.47 24.98 -18.75
CA ALA A 143 14.07 26.30 -18.92
C ALA A 143 13.48 27.10 -20.11
N GLY A 144 12.98 26.43 -21.15
CA GLY A 144 12.43 27.01 -22.38
C GLY A 144 10.94 27.34 -22.34
N GLY A 145 10.23 26.90 -21.31
CA GLY A 145 8.79 27.10 -21.18
C GLY A 145 8.09 25.77 -21.20
N GLN A 146 7.35 25.52 -20.11
CA GLN A 146 6.01 24.91 -20.15
C GLN A 146 5.74 24.07 -21.39
N GLU A 147 5.97 22.76 -21.31
CA GLU A 147 5.16 21.69 -21.91
C GLU A 147 5.94 20.38 -21.86
N ASP A 148 5.51 19.45 -21.00
CA ASP A 148 5.93 18.05 -21.03
C ASP A 148 4.70 17.16 -21.22
N VAL A 149 4.77 16.34 -22.26
CA VAL A 149 3.90 15.19 -22.51
C VAL A 149 4.60 13.92 -22.03
N ASP A 150 3.75 13.05 -21.49
CA ASP A 150 3.84 11.78 -20.77
C ASP A 150 4.78 10.67 -21.31
N MET A 151 5.26 9.82 -20.38
CA MET A 151 5.89 8.51 -20.62
C MET A 151 5.27 7.47 -19.68
N GLY A 152 4.70 6.42 -20.27
CA GLY A 152 3.80 5.49 -19.62
C GLY A 152 4.44 4.36 -18.81
N ASP A 153 3.71 4.00 -17.75
CA ASP A 153 3.55 2.63 -17.27
C ASP A 153 2.06 2.48 -16.91
N THR A 154 1.45 1.36 -17.33
CA THR A 154 0.01 1.05 -17.20
C THR A 154 -0.41 0.78 -15.76
N PHE A 155 -0.33 1.80 -14.91
CA PHE A 155 -1.29 2.08 -13.87
C PHE A 155 -2.37 2.96 -14.50
N GLY A 156 -3.63 2.81 -14.11
CA GLY A 156 -4.68 3.72 -14.58
C GLY A 156 -4.37 5.13 -14.11
N THR A 157 -3.63 5.90 -14.91
CA THR A 157 -3.40 7.32 -14.70
C THR A 157 -4.70 8.05 -15.04
N LEU A 158 -5.01 9.11 -14.30
CA LEU A 158 -6.09 10.01 -14.68
C LEU A 158 -5.83 10.47 -16.12
N GLY A 159 -6.82 10.40 -17.01
CA GLY A 159 -6.64 10.82 -18.40
C GLY A 159 -6.09 12.25 -18.50
N PRO A 160 -5.34 12.59 -19.55
CA PRO A 160 -4.60 13.86 -19.62
C PRO A 160 -5.50 15.09 -19.51
N GLU A 161 -6.75 15.01 -19.99
CA GLU A 161 -7.75 16.07 -19.81
C GLU A 161 -8.12 16.31 -18.35
N ILE A 162 -8.32 15.23 -17.58
CA ILE A 162 -8.68 15.31 -16.16
C ILE A 162 -7.49 15.83 -15.35
N LEU A 163 -6.27 15.40 -15.69
CA LEU A 163 -5.06 15.95 -15.09
C LEU A 163 -4.97 17.46 -15.35
N ALA A 164 -5.14 17.91 -16.58
CA ALA A 164 -5.10 19.32 -16.92
C ALA A 164 -6.15 20.15 -16.16
N THR A 165 -7.38 19.64 -15.98
CA THR A 165 -8.41 20.32 -15.18
C THR A 165 -8.04 20.40 -13.71
N VAL A 166 -7.49 19.31 -13.16
CA VAL A 166 -7.01 19.26 -11.77
C VAL A 166 -5.84 20.25 -11.58
N GLU A 167 -4.90 20.33 -12.51
CA GLU A 167 -3.77 21.26 -12.46
C GLU A 167 -4.20 22.73 -12.60
N ALA A 168 -5.14 23.03 -13.48
CA ALA A 168 -5.69 24.37 -13.64
C ALA A 168 -6.40 24.84 -12.36
N LYS A 169 -7.22 23.96 -11.76
CA LYS A 169 -7.89 24.25 -10.48
C LYS A 169 -6.91 24.37 -9.33
N GLN A 170 -5.82 23.60 -9.33
CA GLN A 170 -4.75 23.76 -8.35
C GLN A 170 -4.10 25.15 -8.41
N LYS A 171 -3.85 25.71 -9.60
CA LYS A 171 -3.33 27.08 -9.74
C LYS A 171 -4.32 28.12 -9.22
N GLU A 172 -5.61 27.93 -9.48
CA GLU A 172 -6.69 28.77 -8.97
C GLU A 172 -6.76 28.71 -7.43
N LEU A 173 -6.79 27.51 -6.85
CA LEU A 173 -6.82 27.28 -5.41
C LEU A 173 -5.54 27.79 -4.72
N ALA A 174 -4.36 27.65 -5.35
CA ALA A 174 -3.12 28.22 -4.85
C ALA A 174 -3.14 29.76 -4.81
N LYS A 175 -3.73 30.41 -5.83
CA LYS A 175 -3.94 31.86 -5.84
C LYS A 175 -4.93 32.28 -4.75
N ARG A 176 -6.07 31.58 -4.66
CA ARG A 176 -7.08 31.78 -3.61
C ARG A 176 -6.47 31.64 -2.21
N ARG A 177 -5.58 30.68 -1.97
CA ARG A 177 -4.85 30.52 -0.69
C ARG A 177 -3.94 31.71 -0.35
N LYS A 178 -3.23 32.24 -1.35
CA LYS A 178 -2.38 33.43 -1.16
C LYS A 178 -3.22 34.68 -0.85
N ASP A 179 -4.35 34.81 -1.51
CA ASP A 179 -5.29 35.93 -1.29
C ASP A 179 -6.02 35.79 0.04
N PHE A 180 -6.42 34.57 0.41
CA PHE A 180 -7.05 34.21 1.69
C PHE A 180 -6.15 34.56 2.88
N LYS A 181 -4.85 34.24 2.82
CA LYS A 181 -3.87 34.63 3.86
C LYS A 181 -3.69 36.15 4.00
N LYS A 182 -3.97 36.93 2.95
CA LYS A 182 -3.71 38.38 2.90
C LYS A 182 -4.93 39.26 3.23
N LYS A 183 -6.14 38.86 2.82
CA LYS A 183 -7.35 39.71 2.92
C LYS A 183 -8.29 39.32 4.05
N ASP A 184 -8.55 38.02 4.24
CA ASP A 184 -9.68 37.56 5.06
C ASP A 184 -9.30 37.23 6.52
N GLY A 185 -8.01 37.14 6.85
CA GLY A 185 -7.53 36.82 8.21
C GLY A 185 -7.98 37.80 9.31
N PRO A 186 -7.86 39.12 9.14
CA PRO A 186 -8.17 40.10 10.18
C PRO A 186 -9.67 40.33 10.41
N GLN A 187 -10.49 40.38 9.35
CA GLN A 187 -11.94 40.57 9.43
C GLN A 187 -12.65 39.38 10.10
N ARG A 188 -12.00 38.22 10.10
CA ARG A 188 -12.53 36.96 10.61
C ARG A 188 -12.34 36.77 12.11
N ALA A 189 -11.22 37.24 12.68
CA ALA A 189 -11.02 37.22 14.12
C ALA A 189 -12.13 37.99 14.86
N ALA A 190 -12.67 39.04 14.23
CA ALA A 190 -13.79 39.86 14.72
C ALA A 190 -15.18 39.18 14.61
N LEU A 191 -15.44 38.37 13.58
CA LEU A 191 -16.70 37.61 13.47
C LEU A 191 -16.79 36.45 14.46
N LEU A 192 -15.63 35.88 14.78
CA LEU A 192 -15.52 34.71 15.65
C LEU A 192 -15.41 35.09 17.14
N SER A 193 -15.15 36.35 17.50
CA SER A 193 -15.20 36.80 18.90
C SER A 193 -16.63 36.83 19.47
N GLY A 194 -17.67 36.81 18.62
CA GLY A 194 -19.09 36.72 19.01
C GLY A 194 -19.67 35.30 19.05
N LEU A 195 -18.84 34.25 18.95
CA LEU A 195 -19.28 32.86 18.92
C LEU A 195 -19.96 32.41 20.23
N GLN A 196 -19.61 33.05 21.35
CA GLN A 196 -20.19 32.76 22.67
C GLN A 196 -21.67 33.18 22.77
N ASP A 197 -22.13 34.08 21.90
CA ASP A 197 -23.52 34.54 21.84
C ASP A 197 -24.39 33.74 20.85
N TRP A 198 -23.85 32.69 20.22
CA TRP A 198 -24.58 31.88 19.26
C TRP A 198 -25.67 31.08 19.96
N LYS A 199 -26.93 31.44 19.68
CA LYS A 199 -28.12 30.70 20.14
C LYS A 199 -28.75 29.95 18.98
N MET A 200 -29.41 28.83 19.30
CA MET A 200 -30.21 28.07 18.32
C MET A 200 -31.34 28.97 17.81
N VAL A 201 -31.28 29.33 16.53
CA VAL A 201 -32.27 30.22 15.88
C VAL A 201 -33.53 29.45 15.47
N SER A 202 -33.37 28.23 14.97
CA SER A 202 -34.50 27.35 14.62
C SER A 202 -34.08 25.89 14.69
N SER A 203 -35.06 25.01 14.95
CA SER A 203 -34.91 23.56 14.88
C SER A 203 -36.05 22.99 14.03
N HIS A 204 -35.70 22.16 13.05
CA HIS A 204 -36.66 21.59 12.12
C HIS A 204 -36.50 20.07 12.11
N THR A 205 -37.59 19.35 12.38
CA THR A 205 -37.66 17.89 12.27
C THR A 205 -37.94 17.51 10.82
N LEU A 206 -36.90 17.50 10.01
CA LEU A 206 -37.03 17.24 8.58
C LEU A 206 -37.38 15.78 8.30
N HIS A 207 -36.81 14.83 9.04
CA HIS A 207 -36.97 13.39 8.78
C HIS A 207 -38.07 12.74 9.63
N ASP A 208 -38.56 11.59 9.16
CA ASP A 208 -39.65 10.85 9.80
C ASP A 208 -39.35 10.48 11.26
N SER A 209 -40.35 10.58 12.13
CA SER A 209 -40.24 10.40 13.58
C SER A 209 -40.15 8.95 14.03
N ASP A 210 -40.58 7.99 13.21
CA ASP A 210 -40.64 6.57 13.57
C ASP A 210 -39.26 5.92 13.73
N LYS A 211 -38.25 6.42 12.99
CA LYS A 211 -36.86 5.99 13.09
C LYS A 211 -35.94 7.21 13.19
N PRO A 212 -35.68 7.72 14.40
CA PRO A 212 -34.86 8.92 14.57
C PRO A 212 -33.43 8.68 14.07
N GLY A 213 -32.96 9.53 13.18
CA GLY A 213 -31.56 9.54 12.74
C GLY A 213 -31.33 10.32 11.46
N VAL A 214 -30.80 11.52 11.58
CA VAL A 214 -30.10 12.21 10.48
C VAL A 214 -28.69 11.64 10.44
N THR A 215 -28.32 11.00 9.35
CA THR A 215 -27.03 10.30 9.22
C THR A 215 -25.94 11.21 8.66
N CYS A 216 -26.31 12.19 7.85
CA CYS A 216 -25.39 13.07 7.16
C CYS A 216 -26.04 14.42 6.85
N VAL A 217 -25.20 15.45 6.76
CA VAL A 217 -25.59 16.82 6.44
C VAL A 217 -24.56 17.39 5.47
N ALA A 218 -25.02 18.11 4.46
CA ALA A 218 -24.19 18.88 3.55
C ALA A 218 -24.77 20.27 3.34
N ILE A 219 -23.90 21.25 3.13
CA ILE A 219 -24.25 22.63 2.79
C ILE A 219 -23.75 22.89 1.38
N ASP A 220 -24.55 23.56 0.57
CA ASP A 220 -24.12 23.95 -0.77
C ASP A 220 -23.06 25.07 -0.70
N ALA A 221 -22.00 24.91 -1.49
CA ALA A 221 -20.91 25.88 -1.57
C ALA A 221 -21.31 27.15 -2.32
N LYS A 222 -22.28 27.07 -3.26
CA LYS A 222 -22.76 28.24 -4.02
C LYS A 222 -23.81 29.03 -3.25
N HIS A 223 -24.79 28.31 -2.69
CA HIS A 223 -25.88 28.89 -1.93
C HIS A 223 -25.80 28.40 -0.48
N PRO A 224 -25.15 29.16 0.42
CA PRO A 224 -24.95 28.73 1.81
C PRO A 224 -26.26 28.59 2.60
N THR A 225 -27.38 29.00 2.00
CA THR A 225 -28.73 28.92 2.54
C THR A 225 -29.38 27.56 2.26
N ILE A 226 -28.83 26.77 1.33
CA ILE A 226 -29.36 25.47 0.97
C ILE A 226 -28.58 24.38 1.70
N VAL A 227 -29.33 23.55 2.43
CA VAL A 227 -28.80 22.43 3.22
C VAL A 227 -29.46 21.13 2.78
N ALA A 228 -28.68 20.08 2.56
CA ALA A 228 -29.19 18.74 2.34
C ALA A 228 -28.97 17.89 3.59
N THR A 229 -30.02 17.19 4.00
CA THR A 229 -29.98 16.26 5.13
C THR A 229 -30.35 14.86 4.64
N GLY A 230 -29.55 13.86 5.01
CA GLY A 230 -29.82 12.45 4.71
C GLY A 230 -30.29 11.72 5.96
N GLY A 231 -31.36 10.93 5.84
CA GLY A 231 -31.98 10.25 6.96
C GLY A 231 -31.96 8.72 6.89
N VAL A 232 -32.25 8.10 8.04
CA VAL A 232 -32.56 6.66 8.15
C VAL A 232 -33.87 6.31 7.42
N ASP A 233 -34.74 7.30 7.23
CA ASP A 233 -35.96 7.25 6.42
C ASP A 233 -35.72 7.10 4.91
N LYS A 234 -34.44 6.98 4.48
CA LYS A 234 -33.98 6.74 3.11
C LYS A 234 -34.17 7.94 2.18
N GLN A 235 -34.58 9.07 2.73
CA GLN A 235 -34.84 10.29 1.98
C GLN A 235 -33.69 11.27 2.16
N VAL A 236 -33.38 12.00 1.10
CA VAL A 236 -32.60 13.24 1.22
C VAL A 236 -33.59 14.40 1.17
N LYS A 237 -33.49 15.30 2.13
CA LYS A 237 -34.32 16.49 2.22
C LYS A 237 -33.47 17.72 1.98
N ILE A 238 -33.89 18.54 1.03
CA ILE A 238 -33.24 19.82 0.71
C ILE A 238 -34.05 20.90 1.40
N PHE A 239 -33.39 21.66 2.26
CA PHE A 239 -33.97 22.68 3.09
C PHE A 239 -33.33 24.03 2.80
N ASP A 240 -34.16 25.06 2.60
CA ASP A 240 -33.72 26.44 2.47
C ASP A 240 -33.84 27.12 3.84
N THR A 241 -32.70 27.54 4.39
CA THR A 241 -32.62 28.16 5.72
C THR A 241 -33.22 29.55 5.76
N ASP A 242 -33.21 30.29 4.64
CA ASP A 242 -33.70 31.67 4.60
C ASP A 242 -35.22 31.70 4.58
N LYS A 243 -35.82 30.83 3.78
CA LYS A 243 -37.28 30.67 3.69
C LYS A 243 -37.85 29.76 4.77
N GLN A 244 -36.99 29.03 5.49
CA GLN A 244 -37.35 28.00 6.45
C GLN A 244 -38.33 26.96 5.88
N GLN A 245 -38.14 26.61 4.62
CA GLN A 245 -39.04 25.71 3.89
C GLN A 245 -38.26 24.56 3.28
N LEU A 246 -38.95 23.42 3.20
CA LEU A 246 -38.46 22.27 2.44
C LEU A 246 -38.59 22.58 0.94
N VAL A 247 -37.45 22.63 0.25
CA VAL A 247 -37.39 22.87 -1.20
C VAL A 247 -37.77 21.62 -1.97
N GLY A 248 -37.30 20.46 -1.49
CA GLY A 248 -37.54 19.19 -2.16
C GLY A 248 -37.18 17.98 -1.31
N THR A 249 -37.80 16.85 -1.64
CA THR A 249 -37.45 15.54 -1.10
C THR A 249 -36.98 14.65 -2.24
N LEU A 250 -35.74 14.19 -2.17
CA LEU A 250 -35.17 13.23 -3.10
C LEU A 250 -35.42 11.82 -2.54
N THR A 251 -36.26 11.07 -3.25
CA THR A 251 -36.59 9.69 -2.89
C THR A 251 -36.02 8.73 -3.91
N GLY A 252 -35.51 7.59 -3.47
CA GLY A 252 -34.99 6.61 -4.41
C GLY A 252 -34.20 5.45 -3.80
N HIS A 253 -33.58 5.68 -2.65
CA HIS A 253 -32.79 4.67 -1.97
C HIS A 253 -33.67 3.65 -1.22
N ASN A 254 -33.19 2.40 -1.18
CA ASN A 254 -33.90 1.29 -0.56
C ASN A 254 -33.50 1.06 0.90
N LYS A 255 -32.39 1.65 1.34
CA LYS A 255 -31.87 1.59 2.72
C LYS A 255 -31.46 2.99 3.20
N LYS A 256 -31.03 3.07 4.46
CA LYS A 256 -30.54 4.32 5.06
C LYS A 256 -29.37 4.89 4.27
N LEU A 257 -29.31 6.22 4.24
CA LEU A 257 -28.22 6.97 3.61
C LEU A 257 -26.98 6.96 4.49
N SER A 258 -25.82 6.87 3.85
CA SER A 258 -24.51 6.93 4.50
C SER A 258 -23.85 8.31 4.36
N HIS A 259 -23.98 8.95 3.19
CA HIS A 259 -23.38 10.26 2.93
C HIS A 259 -24.17 11.04 1.88
N VAL A 260 -24.10 12.36 1.97
CA VAL A 260 -24.67 13.32 1.01
C VAL A 260 -23.65 14.44 0.83
N GLU A 261 -23.39 14.87 -0.40
CA GLU A 261 -22.55 16.04 -0.67
C GLU A 261 -23.06 16.79 -1.91
N PHE A 262 -22.98 18.12 -1.88
CA PHE A 262 -23.25 18.96 -3.04
C PHE A 262 -22.04 19.04 -3.95
N HIS A 263 -22.31 19.09 -5.25
CA HIS A 263 -21.27 19.35 -6.23
C HIS A 263 -20.81 20.81 -6.14
N PRO A 264 -19.50 21.10 -6.21
CA PRO A 264 -18.98 22.45 -5.96
C PRO A 264 -19.37 23.49 -7.02
N THR A 265 -19.65 23.06 -8.26
CA THR A 265 -19.82 23.97 -9.41
C THR A 265 -21.11 23.77 -10.20
N VAL A 266 -21.88 22.72 -9.94
CA VAL A 266 -23.07 22.31 -10.71
C VAL A 266 -24.14 21.97 -9.70
N ASP A 267 -25.40 22.20 -10.04
CA ASP A 267 -26.54 22.00 -9.13
C ASP A 267 -26.88 20.51 -9.09
N MET A 268 -26.03 19.75 -8.41
CA MET A 268 -26.10 18.29 -8.32
C MET A 268 -25.76 17.85 -6.91
N VAL A 269 -26.43 16.80 -6.46
CA VAL A 269 -26.22 16.16 -5.15
C VAL A 269 -25.76 14.73 -5.38
N LEU A 270 -24.67 14.36 -4.70
CA LEU A 270 -24.21 12.98 -4.63
C LEU A 270 -24.74 12.34 -3.36
N THR A 271 -25.34 11.17 -3.50
CA THR A 271 -25.92 10.42 -2.40
C THR A 271 -25.37 9.00 -2.38
N THR A 272 -25.00 8.54 -1.20
CA THR A 272 -24.56 7.16 -0.98
C THR A 272 -25.45 6.47 0.03
N SER A 273 -25.74 5.19 -0.23
CA SER A 273 -26.64 4.42 0.61
C SER A 273 -26.10 3.02 0.91
N PHE A 274 -26.58 2.45 2.02
CA PHE A 274 -26.32 1.06 2.39
C PHE A 274 -26.97 0.04 1.43
N ASP A 275 -27.82 0.50 0.51
CA ASP A 275 -28.37 -0.32 -0.58
C ASP A 275 -27.34 -0.61 -1.70
N LYS A 276 -26.09 -0.13 -1.52
CA LYS A 276 -24.95 -0.29 -2.44
C LYS A 276 -25.04 0.61 -3.67
N THR A 277 -25.93 1.58 -3.67
CA THR A 277 -26.03 2.55 -4.76
C THR A 277 -25.31 3.84 -4.41
N VAL A 278 -24.68 4.41 -5.43
CA VAL A 278 -24.26 5.81 -5.44
C VAL A 278 -25.09 6.48 -6.51
N GLU A 279 -25.86 7.49 -6.12
CA GLU A 279 -26.72 8.23 -7.04
C GLU A 279 -26.25 9.68 -7.12
N ALA A 280 -26.32 10.23 -8.32
CA ALA A 280 -26.17 11.65 -8.57
C ALA A 280 -27.52 12.20 -9.01
N LEU A 281 -28.05 13.13 -8.23
CA LEU A 281 -29.39 13.68 -8.35
C LEU A 281 -29.28 15.16 -8.66
N ASP A 282 -30.16 15.66 -9.51
CA ASP A 282 -30.43 17.08 -9.65
C ASP A 282 -31.22 17.60 -8.43
N LEU A 283 -31.17 18.90 -8.15
CA LEU A 283 -31.95 19.55 -7.08
C LEU A 283 -33.45 19.33 -7.25
N THR A 284 -33.91 19.08 -8.48
CA THR A 284 -35.30 18.77 -8.83
C THR A 284 -35.74 17.35 -8.46
N GLY A 285 -34.84 16.48 -7.98
CA GLY A 285 -35.16 15.07 -7.72
C GLY A 285 -34.96 14.15 -8.92
N ARG A 286 -34.56 14.70 -10.07
CA ARG A 286 -34.23 13.87 -11.23
C ARG A 286 -32.91 13.15 -11.01
N ARG A 287 -32.93 11.82 -11.11
CA ARG A 287 -31.72 11.00 -11.16
C ARG A 287 -30.96 11.27 -12.45
N ILE A 288 -29.79 11.90 -12.33
CA ILE A 288 -28.86 12.11 -13.44
C ILE A 288 -28.08 10.82 -13.68
N TRP A 289 -27.69 10.16 -12.59
CA TRP A 289 -26.92 8.94 -12.64
C TRP A 289 -27.16 8.05 -11.43
N SER A 290 -27.03 6.74 -11.63
CA SER A 290 -27.01 5.74 -10.57
C SER A 290 -26.00 4.65 -10.93
N ALA A 291 -25.01 4.43 -10.08
CA ALA A 291 -24.18 3.25 -10.15
C ALA A 291 -24.64 2.18 -9.17
N ASN A 292 -24.95 1.02 -9.73
CA ASN A 292 -25.03 -0.24 -9.01
C ASN A 292 -23.83 -1.15 -9.38
N LYS A 293 -22.63 -0.56 -9.41
CA LYS A 293 -21.41 -1.24 -9.89
C LYS A 293 -20.73 -2.10 -8.82
N TYR A 294 -21.18 -2.05 -7.57
CA TYR A 294 -20.75 -2.95 -6.51
C TYR A 294 -21.41 -4.34 -6.66
N LYS A 295 -21.10 -5.03 -7.78
CA LYS A 295 -21.72 -6.30 -8.20
C LYS A 295 -21.48 -7.47 -7.23
N LYS A 296 -20.43 -7.43 -6.40
CA LYS A 296 -20.26 -8.41 -5.32
C LYS A 296 -21.20 -8.07 -4.16
N ALA A 297 -21.98 -9.05 -3.71
CA ALA A 297 -23.08 -8.92 -2.74
C ALA A 297 -22.71 -8.28 -1.37
N ALA A 298 -21.45 -7.92 -1.10
CA ALA A 298 -20.94 -7.46 0.18
C ALA A 298 -20.52 -5.97 0.26
N ASN A 299 -20.60 -5.19 -0.82
CA ASN A 299 -19.98 -3.85 -0.84
C ASN A 299 -20.99 -2.71 -0.65
N GLU A 300 -21.21 -2.32 0.60
CA GLU A 300 -21.98 -1.12 0.97
C GLU A 300 -21.15 0.14 0.69
N ALA A 301 -21.73 1.17 0.05
CA ALA A 301 -21.09 2.47 -0.12
C ALA A 301 -21.14 3.24 1.22
N ARG A 302 -19.97 3.66 1.71
CA ARG A 302 -19.83 4.29 3.03
C ARG A 302 -19.69 5.80 2.95
N CYS A 303 -18.91 6.28 1.99
CA CYS A 303 -18.67 7.70 1.80
C CYS A 303 -18.44 7.95 0.31
N ALA A 304 -18.86 9.11 -0.18
CA ALA A 304 -18.39 9.63 -1.44
C ALA A 304 -18.18 11.13 -1.32
N ARG A 305 -17.14 11.61 -1.97
CA ARG A 305 -16.73 13.01 -1.92
C ARG A 305 -16.46 13.56 -3.32
N PHE A 306 -16.81 14.81 -3.57
CA PHE A 306 -16.35 15.54 -4.74
C PHE A 306 -14.96 16.07 -4.53
N HIS A 307 -14.19 16.06 -5.61
CA HIS A 307 -12.98 16.85 -5.68
C HIS A 307 -13.37 18.33 -5.87
N PRO A 308 -12.57 19.29 -5.36
CA PRO A 308 -12.90 20.72 -5.44
C PRO A 308 -13.07 21.27 -6.87
N ASP A 309 -12.59 20.56 -7.91
CA ASP A 309 -12.82 20.94 -9.30
C ASP A 309 -14.24 20.61 -9.82
N GLY A 310 -14.94 19.66 -9.19
CA GLY A 310 -16.19 19.09 -9.70
C GLY A 310 -16.03 18.20 -10.95
N GLY A 311 -14.80 17.93 -11.41
CA GLY A 311 -14.56 17.04 -12.54
C GLY A 311 -14.59 15.57 -12.14
N ILE A 312 -14.20 15.28 -10.90
CA ILE A 312 -14.07 13.91 -10.37
C ILE A 312 -14.69 13.79 -8.98
N PHE A 313 -15.07 12.56 -8.63
CA PHE A 313 -15.48 12.20 -7.28
C PHE A 313 -14.90 10.86 -6.85
N GLY A 314 -14.57 10.78 -5.57
CA GLY A 314 -14.10 9.58 -4.90
C GLY A 314 -15.24 8.87 -4.20
N THR A 315 -15.25 7.54 -4.27
CA THR A 315 -16.20 6.69 -3.55
C THR A 315 -15.43 5.67 -2.72
N ALA A 316 -15.89 5.47 -1.49
CA ALA A 316 -15.39 4.47 -0.56
C ALA A 316 -16.50 3.49 -0.21
N ALA A 317 -16.15 2.21 -0.22
CA ALA A 317 -17.08 1.13 0.06
C ALA A 317 -16.47 0.10 1.00
N LYS A 318 -17.32 -0.83 1.47
CA LYS A 318 -16.89 -1.97 2.30
C LYS A 318 -15.86 -2.88 1.61
N SER A 319 -15.69 -2.77 0.29
CA SER A 319 -14.68 -3.50 -0.50
C SER A 319 -13.23 -3.17 -0.18
N LYS A 320 -12.94 -2.27 0.78
CA LYS A 320 -11.58 -1.77 1.08
C LYS A 320 -10.98 -0.89 -0.02
N LEU A 321 -11.52 -0.98 -1.22
CA LEU A 321 -11.16 -0.18 -2.39
C LEU A 321 -11.66 1.25 -2.27
N VAL A 322 -10.84 2.19 -2.73
CA VAL A 322 -11.25 3.57 -3.02
C VAL A 322 -11.31 3.73 -4.54
N GLN A 323 -12.46 4.09 -5.07
CA GLN A 323 -12.68 4.22 -6.51
C GLN A 323 -12.92 5.68 -6.88
N MET A 324 -12.25 6.14 -7.92
CA MET A 324 -12.45 7.46 -8.51
C MET A 324 -13.24 7.38 -9.79
N TRP A 325 -14.12 8.36 -9.96
CA TRP A 325 -15.05 8.44 -11.06
C TRP A 325 -14.96 9.82 -11.68
N ALA A 326 -14.98 9.88 -13.01
CA ALA A 326 -15.17 11.13 -13.72
C ALA A 326 -16.66 11.46 -13.75
N VAL A 327 -17.02 12.71 -13.43
CA VAL A 327 -18.42 13.17 -13.43
C VAL A 327 -19.00 13.16 -14.85
N ASN A 328 -18.21 13.50 -15.86
CA ASN A 328 -18.68 13.62 -17.24
C ASN A 328 -18.93 12.27 -17.90
N SER A 329 -17.98 11.33 -17.79
CA SER A 329 -18.07 10.01 -18.43
C SER A 329 -18.73 8.96 -17.55
N LEU A 330 -18.86 9.23 -16.24
CA LEU A 330 -19.45 8.34 -15.24
C LEU A 330 -18.80 6.93 -15.24
N SER A 331 -17.53 6.91 -15.65
CA SER A 331 -16.66 5.74 -15.71
C SER A 331 -15.68 5.79 -14.54
N ASN A 332 -15.30 4.61 -14.07
CA ASN A 332 -14.21 4.49 -13.10
C ASN A 332 -12.92 4.87 -13.83
N VAL A 333 -12.19 5.83 -13.29
CA VAL A 333 -10.93 6.31 -13.86
C VAL A 333 -9.76 5.63 -13.16
N VAL A 334 -9.83 5.53 -11.83
CA VAL A 334 -8.76 4.97 -11.00
C VAL A 334 -9.35 4.17 -9.86
N THR A 335 -8.77 3.02 -9.56
CA THR A 335 -9.06 2.26 -8.34
C THR A 335 -7.79 2.18 -7.51
N PHE A 336 -7.84 2.73 -6.29
CA PHE A 336 -6.77 2.63 -5.33
C PHE A 336 -6.93 1.36 -4.50
N GLU A 337 -5.89 0.53 -4.52
CA GLU A 337 -5.79 -0.70 -3.75
C GLU A 337 -4.71 -0.53 -2.67
N GLY A 338 -4.95 -1.07 -1.47
CA GLY A 338 -3.94 -1.05 -0.40
C GLY A 338 -4.49 -1.03 1.03
N HIS A 339 -5.78 -0.76 1.24
CA HIS A 339 -6.40 -0.88 2.57
C HIS A 339 -6.74 -2.32 2.92
N GLU A 340 -6.55 -2.70 4.18
CA GLU A 340 -6.81 -4.06 4.68
C GLU A 340 -8.24 -4.25 5.21
N ALA A 341 -9.01 -3.17 5.41
CA ALA A 341 -10.41 -3.18 5.86
C ALA A 341 -11.24 -2.04 5.24
N PRO A 342 -12.55 -1.99 5.52
CA PRO A 342 -13.46 -1.02 4.92
C PRO A 342 -13.00 0.43 5.09
N VAL A 343 -13.02 1.19 4.00
CA VAL A 343 -12.79 2.63 4.04
C VAL A 343 -14.09 3.31 4.46
N LEU A 344 -14.03 4.06 5.55
CA LEU A 344 -15.19 4.71 6.16
C LEU A 344 -15.28 6.19 5.78
N ALA A 345 -14.13 6.84 5.58
CA ALA A 345 -14.05 8.28 5.34
C ALA A 345 -13.11 8.61 4.16
N LEU A 346 -13.50 9.61 3.39
CA LEU A 346 -12.70 10.23 2.35
C LEU A 346 -12.67 11.75 2.55
N ALA A 347 -11.56 12.37 2.18
CA ALA A 347 -11.46 13.82 2.08
C ALA A 347 -10.50 14.20 0.96
N PHE A 348 -10.92 15.06 0.05
CA PHE A 348 -10.02 15.68 -0.90
C PHE A 348 -9.32 16.87 -0.25
N SER A 349 -8.04 17.01 -0.54
CA SER A 349 -7.29 18.19 -0.14
C SER A 349 -7.64 19.34 -1.06
N GLU A 350 -7.79 20.54 -0.48
CA GLU A 350 -7.89 21.80 -1.22
C GLU A 350 -6.62 22.12 -2.03
N ASN A 351 -5.55 21.33 -1.87
CA ASN A 351 -4.39 21.37 -2.77
C ASN A 351 -4.70 20.79 -4.16
N GLY A 352 -5.78 20.04 -4.34
CA GLY A 352 -6.20 19.49 -5.63
C GLY A 352 -5.48 18.20 -6.08
N TYR A 353 -4.43 17.75 -5.38
CA TYR A 353 -3.70 16.53 -5.79
C TYR A 353 -3.73 15.41 -4.76
N HIS A 354 -4.26 15.66 -3.56
CA HIS A 354 -4.20 14.70 -2.47
C HIS A 354 -5.58 14.25 -2.09
N LEU A 355 -5.71 12.94 -1.91
CA LEU A 355 -6.89 12.30 -1.34
C LEU A 355 -6.48 11.61 -0.05
N ALA A 356 -7.16 11.92 1.04
CA ALA A 356 -7.05 11.19 2.29
C ALA A 356 -8.16 10.13 2.37
N SER A 357 -7.78 8.97 2.88
CA SER A 357 -8.69 7.85 3.11
C SER A 357 -8.44 7.22 4.47
N GLY A 358 -9.52 6.95 5.20
CA GLY A 358 -9.49 6.37 6.54
C GLY A 358 -10.17 5.01 6.57
N SER A 359 -9.44 4.01 7.07
CA SER A 359 -9.93 2.64 7.22
C SER A 359 -10.52 2.38 8.60
N GLU A 360 -11.38 1.37 8.68
CA GLU A 360 -11.82 0.70 9.91
C GLU A 360 -10.68 0.00 10.66
N ASP A 361 -9.51 -0.19 10.03
CA ASP A 361 -8.28 -0.70 10.67
C ASP A 361 -7.49 0.37 11.42
N GLY A 362 -7.81 1.66 11.23
CA GLY A 362 -7.11 2.74 11.94
C GLY A 362 -5.93 3.28 11.15
N VAL A 363 -5.82 2.82 9.91
CA VAL A 363 -4.82 3.24 8.95
C VAL A 363 -5.37 4.39 8.11
N LEU A 364 -4.66 5.50 8.14
CA LEU A 364 -4.83 6.64 7.25
C LEU A 364 -3.87 6.49 6.07
N LYS A 365 -4.39 6.51 4.84
CA LYS A 365 -3.56 6.58 3.63
C LYS A 365 -3.82 7.87 2.86
N LEU A 366 -2.74 8.51 2.42
CA LEU A 366 -2.75 9.65 1.52
C LEU A 366 -2.31 9.22 0.12
N TRP A 367 -3.11 9.59 -0.87
CA TRP A 367 -2.92 9.23 -2.26
C TRP A 367 -2.57 10.48 -3.07
N ASP A 368 -1.60 10.37 -3.98
CA ASP A 368 -1.38 11.38 -5.01
C ASP A 368 -2.24 11.01 -6.23
N LEU A 369 -3.18 11.89 -6.58
CA LEU A 369 -4.12 11.72 -7.67
C LEU A 369 -3.42 11.59 -9.03
N ARG A 370 -2.25 12.22 -9.20
CA ARG A 370 -1.52 12.20 -10.49
C ARG A 370 -0.87 10.86 -10.76
N LYS A 371 -0.29 10.26 -9.72
CA LYS A 371 0.44 9.00 -9.80
C LYS A 371 -0.42 7.78 -9.49
N ALA A 372 -1.62 8.00 -8.98
CA ALA A 372 -2.51 6.96 -8.50
C ALA A 372 -1.90 6.06 -7.39
N THR A 373 -0.88 6.53 -6.66
CA THR A 373 -0.16 5.75 -5.64
C THR A 373 -0.29 6.37 -4.25
N SER A 374 -0.32 5.53 -3.21
CA SER A 374 -0.17 5.99 -1.83
C SER A 374 1.27 6.40 -1.57
N PHE A 375 1.50 7.65 -1.16
CA PHE A 375 2.86 8.14 -0.82
C PHE A 375 3.10 8.18 0.69
N TYR A 376 2.03 8.12 1.48
CA TYR A 376 2.10 8.18 2.93
C TYR A 376 1.03 7.30 3.55
N GLU A 377 1.43 6.54 4.56
CA GLU A 377 0.60 5.66 5.35
C GLU A 377 0.92 5.88 6.82
N LEU A 378 -0.12 6.11 7.61
CA LEU A 378 -0.03 6.32 9.04
C LEU A 378 -0.96 5.35 9.74
N ASP A 379 -0.37 4.50 10.57
CA ASP A 379 -1.09 3.55 11.40
C ASP A 379 -1.25 4.15 12.80
N LEU A 380 -2.44 4.71 13.05
CA LEU A 380 -2.74 5.41 14.31
C LEU A 380 -2.76 4.47 15.52
N ASN A 381 -2.82 3.14 15.31
CA ASN A 381 -2.78 2.18 16.41
C ASN A 381 -1.36 1.95 16.97
N LYS A 382 -0.31 2.22 16.18
CA LYS A 382 1.09 1.96 16.58
C LYS A 382 1.69 3.09 17.42
N GLU A 383 1.23 4.32 17.23
CA GLU A 383 1.78 5.49 17.93
C GLU A 383 1.25 5.63 19.37
N GLU A 384 0.07 5.09 19.69
CA GLU A 384 -0.49 5.06 21.06
C GLU A 384 -1.06 3.67 21.43
N PRO A 385 -0.24 2.72 21.94
CA PRO A 385 -0.64 1.33 22.18
C PRO A 385 -1.68 1.11 23.31
N THR A 386 -2.04 2.17 24.04
CA THR A 386 -2.96 2.11 25.20
C THR A 386 -4.44 2.15 24.81
N LEU A 387 -4.75 2.50 23.56
CA LEU A 387 -6.11 2.73 23.10
C LEU A 387 -6.31 1.97 21.79
N LYS A 388 -6.93 0.79 21.83
CA LYS A 388 -7.46 0.10 20.64
C LYS A 388 -8.61 0.92 20.04
N LEU A 389 -8.29 2.03 19.39
CA LEU A 389 -9.23 2.96 18.74
C LEU A 389 -9.18 2.69 17.23
N GLY A 390 -9.68 1.53 16.84
CA GLY A 390 -9.38 0.98 15.52
C GLY A 390 -10.02 1.72 14.34
N ALA A 391 -11.10 2.49 14.48
CA ALA A 391 -11.84 2.98 13.30
C ALA A 391 -11.69 4.49 13.07
N ILE A 392 -11.26 4.87 11.86
CA ILE A 392 -11.29 6.25 11.40
C ILE A 392 -12.69 6.56 10.83
N ASN A 393 -13.49 7.34 11.55
CA ASN A 393 -14.90 7.59 11.17
C ASN A 393 -15.07 8.78 10.23
N ALA A 394 -14.22 9.80 10.35
CA ALA A 394 -14.33 11.03 9.58
C ALA A 394 -12.94 11.65 9.37
N ILE A 395 -12.77 12.28 8.22
CA ILE A 395 -11.56 13.00 7.85
C ILE A 395 -11.96 14.33 7.24
N SER A 396 -11.28 15.41 7.64
CA SER A 396 -11.43 16.71 7.03
C SER A 396 -10.07 17.34 6.80
N PHE A 397 -9.80 17.73 5.56
CA PHE A 397 -8.72 18.67 5.29
C PHE A 397 -9.10 20.06 5.75
N ASP A 398 -8.08 20.81 6.11
CA ASP A 398 -8.18 22.24 6.30
C ASP A 398 -8.17 22.98 4.94
N ALA A 399 -8.76 24.17 4.91
CA ALA A 399 -8.80 25.06 3.75
C ALA A 399 -7.40 25.45 3.25
N SER A 400 -6.40 25.48 4.12
CA SER A 400 -5.01 25.73 3.72
C SER A 400 -4.36 24.55 2.99
N GLY A 401 -4.90 23.34 3.18
CA GLY A 401 -4.31 22.07 2.75
C GLY A 401 -3.15 21.58 3.62
N SER A 402 -2.73 22.34 4.63
CA SER A 402 -1.56 22.02 5.49
C SER A 402 -1.90 21.24 6.75
N TYR A 403 -3.18 21.20 7.13
CA TYR A 403 -3.66 20.46 8.29
C TYR A 403 -4.72 19.44 7.88
N LEU A 404 -4.74 18.33 8.60
CA LEU A 404 -5.68 17.24 8.42
C LEU A 404 -6.20 16.82 9.77
N ALA A 405 -7.52 16.80 9.94
CA ALA A 405 -8.17 16.33 11.15
C ALA A 405 -8.74 14.95 10.90
N VAL A 406 -8.44 14.04 11.82
CA VAL A 406 -8.81 12.64 11.76
C VAL A 406 -9.59 12.28 13.02
N ALA A 407 -10.79 11.72 12.83
CA ALA A 407 -11.61 11.19 13.90
C ALA A 407 -11.27 9.73 14.13
N SER A 408 -10.61 9.40 15.23
CA SER A 408 -10.31 8.01 15.60
C SER A 408 -11.06 7.63 16.87
N ALA A 409 -12.11 6.82 16.73
CA ALA A 409 -13.03 6.46 17.81
C ALA A 409 -13.28 7.59 18.84
N ARG A 410 -12.60 7.69 19.98
CA ARG A 410 -12.84 8.71 21.02
C ARG A 410 -11.97 9.98 20.90
N SER A 411 -10.92 9.95 20.09
CA SER A 411 -9.99 11.06 19.94
C SER A 411 -10.15 11.76 18.58
N VAL A 412 -9.89 13.05 18.60
CA VAL A 412 -9.69 13.87 17.40
C VAL A 412 -8.21 14.19 17.33
N GLN A 413 -7.54 13.72 16.28
CA GLN A 413 -6.14 14.03 16.04
C GLN A 413 -6.02 15.04 14.90
N VAL A 414 -5.21 16.06 15.12
CA VAL A 414 -4.85 17.07 14.11
C VAL A 414 -3.41 16.81 13.69
N LEU A 415 -3.26 16.44 12.42
CA LEU A 415 -2.00 16.21 11.75
C LEU A 415 -1.63 17.48 10.98
N ALA A 416 -0.34 17.82 10.96
CA ALA A 416 0.20 18.87 10.11
C ALA A 416 1.20 18.30 9.11
N GLU A 417 1.22 18.89 7.93
CA GLU A 417 2.22 18.62 6.89
C GLU A 417 3.56 19.25 7.30
N ALA A 418 4.49 18.44 7.82
CA ALA A 418 5.83 18.88 8.19
C ALA A 418 6.77 18.95 6.97
N SER A 419 6.57 18.06 5.98
CA SER A 419 7.26 18.09 4.68
C SER A 419 6.43 17.38 3.60
N LYS A 420 6.84 17.47 2.32
CA LYS A 420 6.09 16.95 1.16
C LYS A 420 5.55 15.51 1.30
N ASN A 421 6.15 14.67 2.14
CA ASN A 421 5.71 13.29 2.39
C ASN A 421 5.68 12.92 3.89
N ARG A 422 5.69 13.88 4.82
CA ARG A 422 5.71 13.60 6.26
C ARG A 422 4.65 14.41 6.98
N TRP A 423 3.73 13.70 7.60
CA TRP A 423 2.72 14.26 8.49
C TRP A 423 3.08 13.95 9.93
N GLU A 424 2.88 14.92 10.81
CA GLU A 424 3.16 14.77 12.24
C GLU A 424 1.90 15.11 13.04
N VAL A 425 1.65 14.34 14.10
CA VAL A 425 0.56 14.61 15.03
C VAL A 425 0.91 15.85 15.85
N VAL A 426 0.22 16.96 15.58
CA VAL A 426 0.40 18.21 16.32
C VAL A 426 -0.40 18.18 17.61
N LYS A 427 -1.62 17.63 17.57
CA LYS A 427 -2.51 17.61 18.72
C LYS A 427 -3.41 16.38 18.71
N SER A 428 -3.53 15.74 19.88
CA SER A 428 -4.54 14.73 20.17
C SER A 428 -5.52 15.33 21.18
N LEU A 429 -6.82 15.32 20.84
CA LEU A 429 -7.92 15.83 21.66
C LEU A 429 -8.82 14.66 22.05
N SER A 430 -8.87 14.33 23.34
CA SER A 430 -9.61 13.17 23.88
C SER A 430 -10.80 13.59 24.73
N ASP A 431 -11.46 14.70 24.40
CA ASP A 431 -12.49 15.25 25.25
C ASP A 431 -13.83 14.51 25.15
N HIS A 432 -14.08 13.76 24.08
CA HIS A 432 -15.35 13.07 23.87
C HIS A 432 -15.47 11.79 24.71
N LYS A 433 -16.67 11.55 25.24
CA LYS A 433 -16.94 10.37 26.08
C LYS A 433 -17.30 9.14 25.25
N ALA A 434 -17.76 9.34 24.02
CA ALA A 434 -18.11 8.30 23.06
C ALA A 434 -17.45 8.52 21.69
N ALA A 435 -17.73 7.63 20.75
CA ALA A 435 -17.12 7.66 19.43
C ALA A 435 -17.50 8.94 18.64
N VAL A 436 -16.49 9.65 18.16
CA VAL A 436 -16.58 10.79 17.25
C VAL A 436 -17.07 10.27 15.90
N THR A 437 -18.17 10.85 15.43
CA THR A 437 -18.88 10.45 14.20
C THR A 437 -18.54 11.34 13.03
N GLY A 438 -18.16 12.58 13.28
CA GLY A 438 -17.99 13.60 12.26
C GLY A 438 -16.99 14.65 12.70
N ILE A 439 -16.21 15.13 11.75
CA ILE A 439 -15.26 16.22 11.94
C ILE A 439 -15.30 17.09 10.69
N GLN A 440 -15.31 18.40 10.91
CA GLN A 440 -15.22 19.37 9.82
C GLN A 440 -14.40 20.57 10.26
N PHE A 441 -13.37 20.87 9.48
CA PHE A 441 -12.75 22.19 9.56
C PHE A 441 -13.71 23.23 9.02
N ALA A 442 -13.80 24.38 9.70
CA ALA A 442 -14.38 25.55 9.06
C ALA A 442 -13.66 25.79 7.72
N GLN A 443 -14.37 26.26 6.69
CA GLN A 443 -13.86 26.55 5.33
C GLN A 443 -12.64 27.49 5.25
N ASN A 444 -12.15 27.94 6.39
CA ASN A 444 -11.19 28.99 6.54
C ASN A 444 -10.26 28.74 7.73
N SER A 445 -10.11 27.47 8.12
CA SER A 445 -9.19 27.00 9.15
C SER A 445 -9.35 27.60 10.54
N SER A 446 -10.44 28.32 10.80
CA SER A 446 -10.56 29.17 11.99
C SER A 446 -10.97 28.42 13.25
N PHE A 447 -11.64 27.29 13.11
CA PHE A 447 -12.01 26.38 14.18
C PHE A 447 -12.32 25.01 13.57
N LEU A 448 -12.27 23.98 14.40
CA LEU A 448 -12.57 22.60 14.09
C LEU A 448 -13.82 22.19 14.88
N ALA A 449 -14.85 21.70 14.19
CA ALA A 449 -16.04 21.16 14.83
C ALA A 449 -15.99 19.63 14.81
N SER A 450 -16.34 19.00 15.93
CA SER A 450 -16.46 17.55 16.06
C SER A 450 -17.81 17.16 16.65
N THR A 451 -18.39 16.10 16.12
CA THR A 451 -19.63 15.50 16.61
C THR A 451 -19.37 14.10 17.14
N SER A 452 -20.04 13.71 18.22
CA SER A 452 -19.88 12.38 18.80
C SER A 452 -21.22 11.73 19.16
N MET A 453 -21.21 10.40 19.29
CA MET A 453 -22.33 9.58 19.78
C MET A 453 -22.77 9.94 21.21
N ASP A 454 -21.97 10.70 21.96
CA ASP A 454 -22.33 11.23 23.27
C ASP A 454 -23.28 12.44 23.20
N ARG A 455 -23.81 12.74 22.00
CA ARG A 455 -24.70 13.87 21.69
C ARG A 455 -24.05 15.23 21.89
N SER A 456 -22.72 15.29 21.98
CA SER A 456 -21.99 16.56 22.05
C SER A 456 -21.47 16.98 20.68
N LEU A 457 -21.66 18.27 20.37
CA LEU A 457 -20.92 19.01 19.37
C LEU A 457 -19.84 19.79 20.13
N LYS A 458 -18.57 19.55 19.81
CA LYS A 458 -17.46 20.30 20.38
C LYS A 458 -16.83 21.15 19.30
N ILE A 459 -16.49 22.38 19.66
CA ILE A 459 -15.83 23.34 18.80
C ILE A 459 -14.47 23.61 19.41
N TYR A 460 -13.43 23.35 18.64
CA TYR A 460 -12.04 23.58 18.98
C TYR A 460 -11.53 24.78 18.18
N ARG A 461 -10.89 25.74 18.84
CA ARG A 461 -10.42 26.97 18.21
C ARG A 461 -9.00 27.29 18.62
#